data_AF-A0A3A9YSX4-F1
#
_entry.id   AF-A0A3A9YSX4-F1
#
_cell.length_a   1.000
_cell.length_b   1.000
_cell.length_c   1.000
_cell.angle_alpha   90.00
_cell.angle_beta   90.00
_cell.angle_gamma   90.00
#
_symmetry.space_group_name_H-M   'P 1'
#
loop_
_entity.id
_entity.type
_entity.pdbx_description
1 polymer ?
#
loop_
_entity_poly.entity_id
_entity_poly.type
_entity_poly.pdbx_seq_one_letter_code
_entity_poly.pdbx_strand_id
1 'polypeptide(L)'
;MSGLVQPGYAPPAGPEPSPSGRPARWLVIATVVWAVVLAALTWYSVRTDPPTVREQRTLSDAGPVVDGAIGQLSGALGGDAVPALTPPRVDRGCRVTPLADGAVLRRGITVVVPAGAERALLERVSERLPDHWRPGVRVTSTGPRLRADAGEFVLVEGRVEEEGRVTFTADTGCRPVGDDYVRPAIGAGAGPDVDALTAALRALGRPDQPVGDHDQAACPGGGTVRTVRAEAVPAPPDPVAALAPLANGAPVVATGTVYAYRAGPVGVVAELTGDGVRLTATTGCAG
;
A
#
# COMPACT_ATOMS: atom_id res chain seq x y z
N MET A 1 97.36 60.69 -13.76
CA MET A 1 96.59 59.54 -14.26
C MET A 1 96.30 58.65 -13.07
N SER A 2 95.01 58.49 -12.79
CA SER A 2 94.43 57.85 -11.60
C SER A 2 94.34 56.33 -11.78
N GLY A 3 94.42 55.60 -10.66
CA GLY A 3 94.14 54.17 -10.61
C GLY A 3 94.01 53.69 -9.17
N LEU A 4 92.96 54.16 -8.48
CA LEU A 4 92.55 53.61 -7.19
C LEU A 4 91.82 52.28 -7.40
N VAL A 5 92.28 51.26 -6.67
CA VAL A 5 91.67 49.95 -6.53
C VAL A 5 90.33 50.08 -5.80
N GLN A 6 89.26 49.57 -6.40
CA GLN A 6 87.94 49.43 -5.78
C GLN A 6 87.58 47.93 -5.73
N PRO A 7 87.43 47.31 -4.54
CA PRO A 7 86.91 45.95 -4.44
C PRO A 7 85.40 45.96 -4.71
N GLY A 8 85.01 45.44 -5.88
CA GLY A 8 83.61 45.30 -6.28
C GLY A 8 82.93 44.10 -5.61
N TYR A 9 82.06 44.42 -4.65
CA TYR A 9 80.74 43.84 -4.36
C TYR A 9 80.47 42.36 -4.76
N ALA A 10 80.35 41.48 -3.77
CA ALA A 10 79.75 40.15 -3.95
C ALA A 10 78.22 40.26 -4.09
N PRO A 11 77.58 39.57 -5.06
CA PRO A 11 76.13 39.59 -5.21
C PRO A 11 75.42 38.94 -4.01
N PRO A 12 74.23 39.42 -3.60
CA PRO A 12 73.47 38.80 -2.52
C PRO A 12 73.08 37.38 -2.92
N ALA A 13 73.29 36.43 -2.01
CA ALA A 13 72.83 35.06 -2.14
C ALA A 13 71.34 35.03 -2.50
N GLY A 14 70.99 34.28 -3.54
CA GLY A 14 69.59 34.03 -3.91
C GLY A 14 68.83 33.36 -2.75
N PRO A 15 67.49 33.46 -2.72
CA PRO A 15 66.69 32.91 -1.64
C PRO A 15 66.91 31.40 -1.48
N GLU A 16 67.05 30.97 -0.22
CA GLU A 16 67.19 29.57 0.17
C GLU A 16 66.00 28.72 -0.35
N PRO A 17 66.22 27.44 -0.71
CA PRO A 17 65.13 26.55 -1.07
C PRO A 17 64.20 26.33 0.14
N SER A 18 62.90 26.58 -0.04
CA SER A 18 61.86 26.33 0.96
C SER A 18 61.93 24.89 1.50
N PRO A 19 61.77 24.65 2.80
CA PRO A 19 61.71 23.30 3.34
C PRO A 19 60.52 22.56 2.73
N SER A 20 60.78 21.39 2.15
CA SER A 20 59.75 20.45 1.68
C SER A 20 59.03 19.85 2.89
N GLY A 21 58.09 20.62 3.44
CA GLY A 21 57.19 20.15 4.48
C GLY A 21 56.42 18.94 3.97
N ARG A 22 56.73 17.75 4.50
CA ARG A 22 55.89 16.56 4.34
C ARG A 22 54.44 16.98 4.55
N PRO A 23 53.50 16.72 3.62
CA PRO A 23 52.11 17.09 3.83
C PRO A 23 51.70 16.50 5.18
N ALA A 24 51.26 17.38 6.08
CA ALA A 24 51.07 17.05 7.49
C ALA A 24 50.14 15.84 7.56
N ARG A 25 50.66 14.67 7.96
CA ARG A 25 49.90 13.41 8.03
C ARG A 25 48.58 13.56 8.78
N TRP A 26 48.52 14.52 9.71
CA TRP A 26 47.31 14.90 10.41
C TRP A 26 46.19 15.45 9.50
N LEU A 27 46.50 16.23 8.46
CA LEU A 27 45.51 16.66 7.47
C LEU A 27 44.93 15.47 6.71
N VAL A 28 45.76 14.49 6.35
CA VAL A 28 45.29 13.26 5.72
C VAL A 28 44.35 12.48 6.65
N ILE A 29 44.72 12.34 7.92
CA ILE A 29 43.87 11.67 8.93
C ILE A 29 42.56 12.44 9.12
N ALA A 30 42.61 13.76 9.26
CA ALA A 30 41.43 14.61 9.41
C ALA A 30 40.49 14.47 8.22
N THR A 31 41.02 14.48 6.99
CA THR A 31 40.23 14.27 5.77
C THR A 31 39.60 12.88 5.71
N VAL A 32 40.34 11.83 6.10
CA VAL A 32 39.81 10.45 6.12
C VAL A 32 38.69 10.32 7.15
N VAL A 33 38.90 10.82 8.37
CA VAL A 33 37.86 10.81 9.42
C VAL A 33 36.64 11.59 8.96
N TRP A 34 36.83 12.76 8.36
CA TRP A 34 35.73 13.56 7.83
C TRP A 34 34.96 12.84 6.71
N ALA A 35 35.67 12.20 5.78
CA ALA A 35 35.05 11.40 4.73
C ALA A 35 34.23 10.23 5.29
N VAL A 36 34.74 9.55 6.33
CA VAL A 36 34.00 8.48 7.02
C VAL A 36 32.76 9.01 7.73
N VAL A 37 32.86 10.16 8.42
CA VAL A 37 31.71 10.81 9.06
C VAL A 37 30.66 11.20 8.03
N LEU A 38 31.07 11.82 6.92
CA LEU A 38 30.15 12.17 5.83
C LEU A 38 29.50 10.91 5.24
N ALA A 39 30.27 9.86 4.96
CA ALA A 39 29.72 8.60 4.45
C ALA A 39 28.71 7.97 5.42
N ALA A 40 29.01 7.99 6.73
CA ALA A 40 28.10 7.48 7.76
C ALA A 40 26.82 8.32 7.86
N LEU A 41 26.93 9.66 7.81
CA LEU A 41 25.78 10.56 7.82
C LEU A 41 24.93 10.42 6.56
N THR A 42 25.56 10.31 5.38
CA THR A 42 24.86 10.06 4.11
C THR A 42 24.15 8.71 4.15
N TRP A 43 24.81 7.66 4.64
CA TRP A 43 24.19 6.34 4.81
C TRP A 43 23.00 6.37 5.76
N TYR A 44 23.14 7.08 6.90
CA TYR A 44 22.07 7.24 7.87
C TYR A 44 20.89 8.00 7.25
N SER A 45 21.14 9.17 6.66
CA SER A 45 20.14 10.00 5.99
C SER A 45 19.37 9.23 4.91
N VAL A 46 20.08 8.52 4.01
CA VAL A 46 19.44 7.71 2.96
C VAL A 46 18.56 6.59 3.54
N ARG A 47 18.87 6.08 4.74
CA ARG A 47 18.13 5.01 5.40
C ARG A 47 16.97 5.51 6.25
N THR A 48 17.06 6.68 6.85
CA THR A 48 16.11 7.14 7.88
C THR A 48 15.27 8.33 7.46
N ASP A 49 15.74 9.17 6.54
CA ASP A 49 15.01 10.38 6.17
C ASP A 49 13.84 10.01 5.23
N PRO A 50 12.66 10.63 5.44
CA PRO A 50 11.52 10.43 4.56
C PRO A 50 11.83 10.96 3.16
N PRO A 51 11.29 10.35 2.09
CA PRO A 51 11.51 10.80 0.73
C PRO A 51 10.93 12.21 0.55
N THR A 52 11.69 13.07 -0.10
CA THR A 52 11.22 14.44 -0.40
C THR A 52 10.40 14.48 -1.69
N VAL A 53 10.53 13.47 -2.55
CA VAL A 53 9.80 13.33 -3.81
C VAL A 53 9.44 11.87 -4.07
N ARG A 54 8.41 11.62 -4.89
CA ARG A 54 7.92 10.25 -5.14
C ARG A 54 8.96 9.37 -5.82
N GLU A 55 9.77 10.01 -6.64
CA GLU A 55 10.72 9.42 -7.57
C GLU A 55 11.99 8.88 -6.87
N GLN A 56 12.15 9.14 -5.57
CA GLN A 56 13.26 8.63 -4.74
C GLN A 56 13.02 7.23 -4.16
N ARG A 57 11.79 6.70 -4.25
CA ARG A 57 11.43 5.38 -3.71
C ARG A 57 10.92 4.48 -4.82
N THR A 58 11.43 3.26 -4.85
CA THR A 58 10.97 2.26 -5.82
C THR A 58 9.61 1.70 -5.42
N LEU A 59 8.98 0.99 -6.34
CA LEU A 59 7.70 0.33 -6.10
C LEU A 59 7.80 -0.76 -5.02
N SER A 60 8.92 -1.47 -4.90
CA SER A 60 9.15 -2.46 -3.84
C SER A 60 9.27 -1.80 -2.46
N ASP A 61 9.92 -0.63 -2.38
CA ASP A 61 10.04 0.13 -1.12
C ASP A 61 8.70 0.69 -0.62
N ALA A 62 7.81 1.06 -1.55
CA ALA A 62 6.49 1.60 -1.23
C ALA A 62 5.45 0.50 -0.90
N GLY A 63 5.71 -0.75 -1.30
CA GLY A 63 4.81 -1.90 -1.09
C GLY A 63 4.35 -2.06 0.36
N PRO A 64 5.25 -2.11 1.35
CA PRO A 64 4.88 -2.25 2.76
C PRO A 64 3.97 -1.13 3.29
N VAL A 65 4.11 0.10 2.77
CA VAL A 65 3.25 1.23 3.16
C VAL A 65 1.84 1.04 2.60
N VAL A 66 1.72 0.62 1.34
CA VAL A 66 0.44 0.27 0.72
C VAL A 66 -0.22 -0.89 1.46
N ASP A 67 0.54 -1.92 1.84
CA ASP A 67 0.02 -3.09 2.57
C ASP A 67 -0.47 -2.71 3.96
N GLY A 68 0.30 -1.91 4.69
CA GLY A 68 -0.11 -1.32 5.96
C GLY A 68 -1.36 -0.44 5.81
N ALA A 69 -1.48 0.28 4.69
CA ALA A 69 -2.64 1.11 4.43
C ALA A 69 -3.93 0.30 4.27
N ILE A 70 -3.86 -0.84 3.59
CA ILE A 70 -4.98 -1.79 3.48
C ILE A 70 -5.34 -2.38 4.84
N GLY A 71 -4.35 -2.67 5.68
CA GLY A 71 -4.56 -3.11 7.06
C GLY A 71 -5.36 -2.11 7.89
N GLN A 72 -4.93 -0.85 7.89
CA GLN A 72 -5.59 0.25 8.60
C GLN A 72 -7.01 0.51 8.07
N LEU A 73 -7.18 0.54 6.75
CA LEU A 73 -8.50 0.67 6.14
C LEU A 73 -9.42 -0.45 6.58
N SER A 74 -8.94 -1.70 6.58
CA SER A 74 -9.72 -2.87 7.00
C SER A 74 -10.15 -2.78 8.47
N GLY A 75 -9.26 -2.29 9.35
CA GLY A 75 -9.60 -2.04 10.76
C GLY A 75 -10.64 -0.92 10.95
N ALA A 76 -10.69 0.05 10.05
CA ALA A 76 -11.61 1.19 10.15
C ALA A 76 -13.07 0.87 9.73
N LEU A 77 -13.31 -0.18 8.93
CA LEU A 77 -14.63 -0.46 8.34
C LEU A 77 -15.75 -0.79 9.35
N GLY A 78 -15.42 -1.45 10.46
CA GLY A 78 -16.39 -1.90 11.46
C GLY A 78 -17.31 -3.05 11.01
N GLY A 79 -18.33 -3.36 11.83
CA GLY A 79 -19.18 -4.56 11.68
C GLY A 79 -20.26 -4.49 10.60
N ASP A 80 -20.80 -3.31 10.30
CA ASP A 80 -21.97 -3.11 9.43
C ASP A 80 -21.67 -3.18 7.93
N ALA A 81 -20.40 -3.38 7.58
CA ALA A 81 -19.89 -3.38 6.22
C ALA A 81 -19.30 -4.75 5.88
N VAL A 82 -19.54 -5.28 4.67
CA VAL A 82 -18.96 -6.56 4.24
C VAL A 82 -17.79 -6.30 3.29
N PRO A 83 -16.53 -6.42 3.74
CA PRO A 83 -15.36 -6.17 2.90
C PRO A 83 -14.97 -7.37 2.04
N ALA A 84 -14.33 -7.09 0.92
CA ALA A 84 -13.54 -8.00 0.13
C ALA A 84 -12.27 -7.28 -0.32
N LEU A 85 -11.10 -7.77 0.06
CA LEU A 85 -9.84 -7.28 -0.49
C LEU A 85 -9.85 -7.44 -2.01
N THR A 86 -9.14 -6.61 -2.75
CA THR A 86 -8.91 -6.76 -4.19
C THR A 86 -7.47 -7.21 -4.45
N PRO A 87 -7.21 -7.96 -5.53
CA PRO A 87 -5.85 -8.39 -5.82
C PRO A 87 -4.98 -7.16 -6.11
N PRO A 88 -3.72 -7.12 -5.63
CA PRO A 88 -2.79 -6.05 -5.97
C PRO A 88 -2.62 -5.96 -7.48
N ARG A 89 -2.63 -4.74 -8.00
CA ARG A 89 -2.37 -4.42 -9.41
C ARG A 89 -1.10 -3.59 -9.52
N VAL A 90 -0.24 -3.97 -10.46
CA VAL A 90 0.95 -3.21 -10.83
C VAL A 90 0.75 -2.73 -12.26
N ASP A 91 0.37 -1.46 -12.40
CA ASP A 91 0.13 -0.84 -13.69
C ASP A 91 1.45 -0.24 -14.21
N ARG A 92 2.09 -0.91 -15.17
CA ARG A 92 3.34 -0.46 -15.79
C ARG A 92 3.09 0.54 -16.93
N GLY A 93 4.06 1.40 -17.20
CA GLY A 93 4.04 2.30 -18.37
C GLY A 93 3.67 3.75 -18.04
N CYS A 94 3.59 4.10 -16.76
CA CYS A 94 3.66 5.51 -16.37
C CYS A 94 5.11 6.00 -16.52
N ARG A 95 5.32 7.32 -16.66
CA ARG A 95 6.66 7.91 -16.77
C ARG A 95 7.00 8.68 -15.52
N VAL A 96 8.13 8.33 -14.91
CA VAL A 96 8.71 9.01 -13.75
C VAL A 96 9.47 10.25 -14.22
N THR A 97 10.27 10.08 -15.28
CA THR A 97 10.90 11.17 -16.03
C THR A 97 10.77 10.87 -17.53
N PRO A 98 11.11 11.80 -18.43
CA PRO A 98 11.12 11.52 -19.88
C PRO A 98 11.99 10.32 -20.28
N LEU A 99 12.96 9.94 -19.45
CA LEU A 99 13.93 8.85 -19.72
C LEU A 99 13.76 7.64 -18.77
N ALA A 100 12.82 7.69 -17.82
CA ALA A 100 12.66 6.64 -16.82
C ALA A 100 11.19 6.19 -16.76
N ASP A 101 11.00 4.91 -17.10
CA ASP A 101 9.72 4.23 -16.93
C ASP A 101 9.41 4.02 -15.46
N GLY A 102 8.12 3.92 -15.17
CA GLY A 102 7.62 3.62 -13.85
C GLY A 102 6.42 2.70 -13.88
N ALA A 103 5.99 2.36 -12.67
CA ALA A 103 4.78 1.61 -12.43
C ALA A 103 4.03 2.19 -11.22
N VAL A 104 2.74 1.89 -11.18
CA VAL A 104 1.85 2.23 -10.08
C VAL A 104 1.41 0.94 -9.40
N LEU A 105 1.69 0.82 -8.10
CA LEU A 105 1.11 -0.24 -7.28
C LEU A 105 -0.20 0.26 -6.69
N ARG A 106 -1.26 -0.50 -6.91
CA ARG A 106 -2.58 -0.28 -6.31
C ARG A 106 -3.03 -1.52 -5.57
N ARG A 107 -3.43 -1.34 -4.32
CA ARG A 107 -4.22 -2.31 -3.57
C ARG A 107 -5.56 -1.71 -3.21
N GLY A 108 -6.56 -2.54 -2.93
CA GLY A 108 -7.85 -2.03 -2.54
C GLY A 108 -8.71 -2.99 -1.75
N ILE A 109 -9.84 -2.45 -1.33
CA ILE A 109 -10.91 -3.13 -0.61
C ILE A 109 -12.21 -2.68 -1.23
N THR A 110 -13.02 -3.62 -1.68
CA THR A 110 -14.40 -3.37 -2.07
C THR A 110 -15.29 -3.68 -0.88
N VAL A 111 -16.22 -2.79 -0.58
CA VAL A 111 -17.08 -2.88 0.59
C VAL A 111 -18.52 -2.75 0.15
N VAL A 112 -19.31 -3.75 0.54
CA VAL A 112 -20.75 -3.77 0.29
C VAL A 112 -21.48 -3.30 1.54
N VAL A 113 -22.38 -2.34 1.35
CA VAL A 113 -23.24 -1.74 2.38
C VAL A 113 -24.67 -1.56 1.86
N PRO A 114 -25.67 -1.40 2.73
CA PRO A 114 -27.01 -1.00 2.31
C PRO A 114 -26.96 0.27 1.45
N ALA A 115 -27.82 0.33 0.43
CA ALA A 115 -27.99 1.51 -0.42
C ALA A 115 -28.26 2.77 0.43
N GLY A 116 -27.55 3.86 0.12
CA GLY A 116 -27.63 5.13 0.85
C GLY A 116 -26.75 5.22 2.10
N ALA A 117 -26.09 4.12 2.51
CA ALA A 117 -25.17 4.11 3.65
C ALA A 117 -23.71 4.43 3.28
N GLU A 118 -23.41 4.68 2.00
CA GLU A 118 -22.05 4.80 1.46
C GLU A 118 -21.34 6.03 2.02
N ARG A 119 -22.02 7.18 2.08
CA ARG A 119 -21.45 8.40 2.67
C ARG A 119 -21.13 8.20 4.15
N ALA A 120 -22.05 7.61 4.90
CA ALA A 120 -21.86 7.34 6.31
C ALA A 120 -20.69 6.36 6.54
N LEU A 121 -20.50 5.38 5.64
CA LEU A 121 -19.31 4.52 5.66
C LEU A 121 -18.03 5.32 5.47
N LEU A 122 -17.97 6.19 4.45
CA LEU A 122 -16.79 7.03 4.19
C LEU A 122 -16.46 7.92 5.40
N GLU A 123 -17.47 8.55 6.01
CA GLU A 123 -17.28 9.43 7.18
C GLU A 123 -16.76 8.62 8.38
N ARG A 124 -17.37 7.48 8.72
CA ARG A 124 -16.87 6.61 9.80
C ARG A 124 -15.45 6.10 9.58
N VAL A 125 -15.11 5.73 8.35
CA VAL A 125 -13.74 5.31 8.02
C VAL A 125 -12.79 6.49 8.21
N SER A 126 -13.15 7.68 7.75
CA SER A 126 -12.36 8.90 7.94
C SER A 126 -12.08 9.19 9.42
N GLU A 127 -13.07 9.00 10.29
CA GLU A 127 -12.95 9.24 11.74
C GLU A 127 -12.06 8.22 12.47
N ARG A 128 -11.88 7.02 11.91
CA ARG A 128 -11.08 5.94 12.52
C ARG A 128 -9.69 5.80 11.92
N LEU A 129 -9.43 6.43 10.79
CA LEU A 129 -8.10 6.45 10.19
C LEU A 129 -7.15 7.32 11.04
N PRO A 130 -5.83 7.04 11.01
CA PRO A 130 -4.88 7.81 11.79
C PRO A 130 -4.89 9.31 11.44
N ASP A 131 -4.90 10.19 12.46
CA ASP A 131 -4.96 11.65 12.27
C ASP A 131 -3.82 12.19 11.38
N HIS A 132 -2.64 11.60 11.48
CA HIS A 132 -1.48 12.01 10.69
C HIS A 132 -1.67 11.78 9.19
N TRP A 133 -2.63 10.93 8.78
CA TRP A 133 -3.01 10.77 7.37
C TRP A 133 -3.91 11.89 6.85
N ARG A 134 -4.41 12.74 7.75
CA ARG A 134 -5.32 13.84 7.44
C ARG A 134 -6.54 13.36 6.62
N PRO A 135 -7.23 12.30 7.06
CA PRO A 135 -8.36 11.77 6.32
C PRO A 135 -9.49 12.80 6.24
N GLY A 136 -10.16 12.85 5.10
CA GLY A 136 -11.31 13.72 4.94
C GLY A 136 -12.26 13.28 3.83
N VAL A 137 -13.55 13.46 4.06
CA VAL A 137 -14.62 13.22 3.08
C VAL A 137 -15.05 14.53 2.46
N ARG A 138 -15.13 14.56 1.13
CA ARG A 138 -15.61 15.71 0.37
C ARG A 138 -16.63 15.25 -0.66
N VAL A 139 -17.66 16.05 -0.89
CA VAL A 139 -18.62 15.82 -1.98
C VAL A 139 -18.03 16.41 -3.26
N THR A 140 -17.92 15.59 -4.30
CA THR A 140 -17.51 16.01 -5.65
C THR A 140 -18.70 15.90 -6.60
N SER A 141 -18.51 16.32 -7.86
CA SER A 141 -19.50 16.11 -8.92
C SER A 141 -19.82 14.63 -9.19
N THR A 142 -18.98 13.71 -8.74
CA THR A 142 -19.11 12.26 -8.90
C THR A 142 -19.56 11.57 -7.59
N GLY A 143 -20.00 12.32 -6.59
CA GLY A 143 -20.44 11.79 -5.29
C GLY A 143 -19.44 12.02 -4.15
N PRO A 144 -19.69 11.47 -2.95
CA PRO A 144 -18.80 11.59 -1.80
C PRO A 144 -17.51 10.80 -2.04
N ARG A 145 -16.37 11.39 -1.66
CA ARG A 145 -15.03 10.80 -1.78
C ARG A 145 -14.22 11.03 -0.52
N LEU A 146 -13.62 9.96 -0.01
CA LEU A 146 -12.60 10.02 1.03
C LEU A 146 -11.23 10.20 0.39
N ARG A 147 -10.38 11.04 1.00
CA ARG A 147 -8.95 11.11 0.71
C ARG A 147 -8.15 11.15 2.00
N ALA A 148 -7.01 10.47 2.00
CA ALA A 148 -6.00 10.53 3.05
C ALA A 148 -4.60 10.28 2.44
N ASP A 149 -3.55 10.65 3.15
CA ASP A 149 -2.15 10.40 2.79
C ASP A 149 -1.54 9.44 3.79
N ALA A 150 -1.26 8.20 3.38
CA ALA A 150 -0.69 7.19 4.28
C ALA A 150 0.80 7.41 4.59
N GLY A 151 1.37 8.55 4.16
CA GLY A 151 2.80 8.81 4.21
C GLY A 151 3.50 8.26 2.96
N GLU A 152 4.76 8.63 2.77
CA GLU A 152 5.57 8.19 1.62
C GLU A 152 4.89 8.46 0.25
N PHE A 153 4.01 9.46 0.20
CA PHE A 153 3.14 9.81 -0.93
C PHE A 153 2.20 8.69 -1.41
N VAL A 154 1.81 7.77 -0.51
CA VAL A 154 0.79 6.77 -0.78
C VAL A 154 -0.59 7.41 -0.59
N LEU A 155 -1.31 7.53 -1.70
CA LEU A 155 -2.65 8.11 -1.69
C LEU A 155 -3.67 7.05 -1.30
N VAL A 156 -4.44 7.34 -0.26
CA VAL A 156 -5.61 6.55 0.13
C VAL A 156 -6.86 7.27 -0.33
N GLU A 157 -7.72 6.55 -1.08
CA GLU A 157 -8.98 7.09 -1.56
C GLU A 157 -10.13 6.13 -1.25
N GLY A 158 -11.30 6.67 -0.94
CA GLY A 158 -12.56 5.92 -0.88
C GLY A 158 -13.56 6.54 -1.84
N ARG A 159 -14.19 5.75 -2.69
CA ARG A 159 -15.14 6.21 -3.70
C ARG A 159 -16.35 5.29 -3.80
N VAL A 160 -17.52 5.88 -4.05
CA VAL A 160 -18.74 5.12 -4.36
C VAL A 160 -18.67 4.74 -5.84
N GLU A 161 -18.66 3.44 -6.14
CA GLU A 161 -18.65 2.95 -7.53
C GLU A 161 -20.05 2.87 -8.10
N GLU A 162 -20.93 2.34 -7.28
CA GLU A 162 -22.33 2.06 -7.55
C GLU A 162 -23.07 2.13 -6.21
N GLU A 163 -24.39 2.21 -6.27
CA GLU A 163 -25.22 2.19 -5.09
C GLU A 163 -24.95 0.93 -4.26
N GLY A 164 -24.69 1.11 -2.96
CA GLY A 164 -24.34 0.06 -2.02
C GLY A 164 -22.89 -0.47 -2.12
N ARG A 165 -22.04 0.09 -2.99
CA ARG A 165 -20.63 -0.35 -3.14
C ARG A 165 -19.63 0.79 -3.05
N VAL A 166 -18.74 0.67 -2.08
CA VAL A 166 -17.62 1.60 -1.88
C VAL A 166 -16.31 0.87 -2.13
N THR A 167 -15.44 1.46 -2.95
CA THR A 167 -14.08 0.97 -3.17
C THR A 167 -13.10 1.89 -2.46
N PHE A 168 -12.28 1.31 -1.58
CA PHE A 168 -11.11 1.95 -1.02
C PHE A 168 -9.85 1.49 -1.74
N THR A 169 -8.94 2.40 -2.04
CA THR A 169 -7.69 2.10 -2.73
C THR A 169 -6.52 2.81 -2.05
N ALA A 170 -5.39 2.12 -1.94
CA ALA A 170 -4.10 2.68 -1.62
C ALA A 170 -3.20 2.59 -2.87
N ASP A 171 -2.66 3.72 -3.30
CA ASP A 171 -1.96 3.88 -4.58
C ASP A 171 -0.64 4.62 -4.38
N THR A 172 0.46 4.08 -4.93
CA THR A 172 1.80 4.67 -4.79
C THR A 172 2.00 5.94 -5.61
N GLY A 173 1.15 6.22 -6.58
CA GLY A 173 1.48 7.02 -7.75
C GLY A 173 2.55 6.35 -8.61
N CYS A 174 3.02 7.06 -9.63
CA CYS A 174 4.09 6.55 -10.51
C CYS A 174 5.43 6.49 -9.76
N ARG A 175 6.08 5.32 -9.76
CA ARG A 175 7.37 5.07 -9.10
C ARG A 175 8.34 4.35 -10.02
N PRO A 176 9.67 4.52 -9.85
CA PRO A 176 10.65 3.68 -10.49
C PRO A 176 10.39 2.19 -10.22
N VAL A 177 10.52 1.38 -11.27
CA VAL A 177 10.42 -0.08 -11.17
C VAL A 177 11.72 -0.57 -10.53
N GLY A 178 11.66 -0.96 -9.25
CA GLY A 178 12.76 -1.61 -8.52
C GLY A 178 12.75 -3.13 -8.75
N ASP A 179 12.99 -3.91 -7.70
CA ASP A 179 12.98 -5.39 -7.72
C ASP A 179 11.56 -6.02 -7.81
N ASP A 180 10.63 -5.34 -8.48
CA ASP A 180 9.18 -5.62 -8.51
C ASP A 180 8.53 -5.70 -7.10
N TYR A 181 7.20 -5.55 -7.04
CA TYR A 181 6.47 -5.72 -5.79
C TYR A 181 6.30 -7.21 -5.46
N VAL A 182 6.74 -7.59 -4.28
CA VAL A 182 6.49 -8.92 -3.72
C VAL A 182 5.21 -8.87 -2.88
N ARG A 183 4.17 -9.56 -3.35
CA ARG A 183 2.92 -9.71 -2.60
C ARG A 183 3.20 -10.38 -1.25
N PRO A 184 2.60 -9.91 -0.13
CA PRO A 184 2.68 -10.59 1.16
C PRO A 184 2.35 -12.08 1.05
N ALA A 185 3.23 -12.91 1.62
CA ALA A 185 3.08 -14.36 1.58
C ALA A 185 1.78 -14.79 2.25
N ILE A 186 0.91 -15.44 1.48
CA ILE A 186 -0.37 -15.94 1.98
C ILE A 186 -0.11 -17.15 2.87
N GLY A 187 -0.66 -17.14 4.09
CA GLY A 187 -0.72 -18.34 4.90
C GLY A 187 -1.61 -19.37 4.22
N ALA A 188 -1.02 -20.43 3.65
CA ALA A 188 -1.78 -21.56 3.12
C ALA A 188 -2.56 -22.22 4.27
N GLY A 189 -3.86 -22.42 4.10
CA GLY A 189 -4.60 -23.30 5.00
C GLY A 189 -6.02 -22.86 5.35
N ALA A 190 -6.68 -23.83 5.99
CA ALA A 190 -8.00 -23.73 6.58
C ALA A 190 -8.15 -22.46 7.44
N GLY A 191 -9.39 -21.97 7.51
CA GLY A 191 -9.73 -20.77 8.23
C GLY A 191 -11.22 -20.53 8.16
N PRO A 192 -11.77 -19.67 9.03
CA PRO A 192 -13.20 -19.42 9.09
C PRO A 192 -13.74 -18.84 7.76
N ASP A 193 -12.91 -18.10 7.03
CA ASP A 193 -13.23 -17.60 5.68
C ASP A 193 -13.38 -18.72 4.65
N VAL A 194 -12.47 -19.70 4.66
CA VAL A 194 -12.57 -20.90 3.80
C VAL A 194 -13.80 -21.72 4.16
N ASP A 195 -14.05 -21.95 5.46
CA ASP A 195 -15.21 -22.72 5.92
C ASP A 195 -16.54 -22.06 5.50
N ALA A 196 -16.64 -20.73 5.66
CA ALA A 196 -17.81 -19.97 5.23
C ALA A 196 -17.99 -20.01 3.70
N LEU A 197 -16.89 -19.89 2.94
CA LEU A 197 -16.92 -19.97 1.48
C LEU A 197 -17.35 -21.37 1.01
N THR A 198 -16.82 -22.42 1.61
CA THR A 198 -17.21 -23.81 1.32
C THR A 198 -18.68 -24.07 1.70
N ALA A 199 -19.19 -23.50 2.79
CA ALA A 199 -20.60 -23.58 3.14
C ALA A 199 -21.49 -22.89 2.10
N ALA A 200 -21.11 -21.70 1.64
CA ALA A 200 -21.81 -20.99 0.58
C ALA A 200 -21.81 -21.76 -0.75
N LEU A 201 -20.66 -22.31 -1.14
CA LEU A 201 -20.53 -23.16 -2.32
C LEU A 201 -21.41 -24.42 -2.22
N ARG A 202 -21.46 -25.06 -1.06
CA ARG A 202 -22.35 -26.20 -0.82
C ARG A 202 -23.82 -25.82 -0.95
N ALA A 203 -24.22 -24.66 -0.41
CA ALA A 203 -25.59 -24.16 -0.52
C ALA A 203 -25.99 -23.89 -1.98
N LEU A 204 -25.05 -23.42 -2.81
CA LEU A 204 -25.23 -23.24 -4.25
C LEU A 204 -25.13 -24.55 -5.07
N GLY A 205 -24.92 -25.71 -4.43
CA GLY A 205 -24.79 -27.00 -5.11
C GLY A 205 -23.45 -27.21 -5.83
N ARG A 206 -22.39 -26.55 -5.35
CA ARG A 206 -21.03 -26.58 -5.93
C ARG A 206 -19.95 -26.93 -4.89
N PRO A 207 -20.09 -28.03 -4.12
CA PRO A 207 -19.19 -28.35 -3.01
C PRO A 207 -17.74 -28.61 -3.44
N ASP A 208 -17.53 -29.07 -4.69
CA ASP A 208 -16.20 -29.42 -5.21
C ASP A 208 -15.48 -28.24 -5.89
N GLN A 209 -16.08 -27.04 -5.88
CA GLN A 209 -15.46 -25.86 -6.49
C GLN A 209 -14.18 -25.48 -5.71
N PRO A 210 -13.04 -25.34 -6.39
CA PRO A 210 -11.81 -24.89 -5.74
C PRO A 210 -11.94 -23.49 -5.15
N VAL A 211 -11.38 -23.32 -3.95
CA VAL A 211 -11.11 -22.01 -3.35
C VAL A 211 -9.71 -21.61 -3.79
N GLY A 212 -9.62 -20.65 -4.70
CA GLY A 212 -8.42 -20.45 -5.52
C GLY A 212 -7.55 -19.26 -5.12
N ASP A 213 -8.16 -18.14 -4.73
CA ASP A 213 -7.43 -16.89 -4.52
C ASP A 213 -7.53 -16.42 -3.08
N HIS A 214 -6.38 -16.02 -2.53
CA HIS A 214 -6.27 -15.38 -1.24
C HIS A 214 -5.61 -14.02 -1.39
N ASP A 215 -6.17 -13.02 -0.72
CA ASP A 215 -5.51 -11.74 -0.48
C ASP A 215 -5.48 -11.48 1.02
N GLN A 216 -4.40 -10.85 1.50
CA GLN A 216 -4.27 -10.53 2.92
C GLN A 216 -3.55 -9.21 3.17
N ALA A 217 -3.77 -8.65 4.35
CA ALA A 217 -2.99 -7.55 4.91
C ALA A 217 -2.87 -7.70 6.43
N ALA A 218 -1.80 -7.17 7.01
CA ALA A 218 -1.62 -7.17 8.46
C ALA A 218 -2.55 -6.13 9.10
N CYS A 219 -3.20 -6.49 10.19
CA CYS A 219 -4.08 -5.59 10.92
C CYS A 219 -3.29 -4.70 11.91
N PRO A 220 -3.74 -3.47 12.18
CA PRO A 220 -3.02 -2.54 13.07
C PRO A 220 -2.91 -3.04 14.52
N GLY A 221 -3.90 -3.79 15.01
CA GLY A 221 -3.91 -4.41 16.34
C GLY A 221 -3.27 -5.81 16.41
N GLY A 222 -2.62 -6.26 15.34
CA GLY A 222 -2.18 -7.65 15.18
C GLY A 222 -3.21 -8.54 14.50
N GLY A 223 -2.78 -9.71 14.04
CA GLY A 223 -3.57 -10.58 13.18
C GLY A 223 -3.57 -10.12 11.71
N THR A 224 -4.46 -10.70 10.91
CA THR A 224 -4.56 -10.44 9.48
C THR A 224 -6.01 -10.32 9.03
N VAL A 225 -6.25 -9.41 8.09
CA VAL A 225 -7.45 -9.45 7.25
C VAL A 225 -7.15 -10.38 6.10
N ARG A 226 -8.05 -11.31 5.79
CA ARG A 226 -7.88 -12.31 4.74
C ARG A 226 -9.17 -12.45 3.95
N THR A 227 -9.08 -12.38 2.62
CA THR A 227 -10.17 -12.64 1.70
C THR A 227 -9.85 -13.88 0.87
N VAL A 228 -10.78 -14.82 0.80
CA VAL A 228 -10.78 -15.95 -0.14
C VAL A 228 -11.83 -15.77 -1.22
N ARG A 229 -11.58 -16.35 -2.40
CA ARG A 229 -12.51 -16.30 -3.53
C ARG A 229 -12.71 -17.69 -4.13
N ALA A 230 -13.93 -17.89 -4.63
CA ALA A 230 -14.22 -18.92 -5.60
C ALA A 230 -14.48 -18.25 -6.97
N GLU A 231 -14.03 -18.89 -8.04
CA GLU A 231 -14.40 -18.48 -9.39
C GLU A 231 -15.92 -18.49 -9.59
N ALA A 232 -16.38 -17.82 -10.63
CA ALA A 232 -17.80 -17.76 -10.94
C ALA A 232 -18.34 -19.18 -11.20
N VAL A 233 -19.34 -19.59 -10.43
CA VAL A 233 -20.03 -20.88 -10.61
C VAL A 233 -21.40 -20.67 -11.25
N PRO A 234 -21.93 -21.63 -12.02
CA PRO A 234 -23.29 -21.52 -12.55
C PRO A 234 -24.30 -21.35 -11.41
N ALA A 235 -25.13 -20.32 -11.51
CA ALA A 235 -26.12 -19.97 -10.50
C ALA A 235 -27.26 -21.01 -10.46
N PRO A 236 -27.72 -21.44 -9.29
CA PRO A 236 -29.02 -22.11 -9.17
C PRO A 236 -30.16 -21.13 -9.54
N PRO A 237 -31.40 -21.61 -9.75
CA PRO A 237 -32.53 -20.74 -10.12
C PRO A 237 -32.80 -19.60 -9.15
N ASP A 238 -32.58 -19.84 -7.84
CA ASP A 238 -32.68 -18.82 -6.80
C ASP A 238 -31.46 -18.91 -5.85
N PRO A 239 -30.36 -18.20 -6.18
CA PRO A 239 -29.17 -18.17 -5.35
C PRO A 239 -29.40 -17.50 -3.98
N VAL A 240 -30.33 -16.55 -3.91
CA VAL A 240 -30.64 -15.82 -2.68
C VAL A 240 -31.34 -16.75 -1.69
N ALA A 241 -32.35 -17.50 -2.14
CA ALA A 241 -33.01 -18.49 -1.29
C ALA A 241 -32.06 -19.59 -0.82
N ALA A 242 -31.10 -20.01 -1.66
CA ALA A 242 -30.09 -20.98 -1.29
C ALA A 242 -29.14 -20.46 -0.18
N LEU A 243 -28.74 -19.19 -0.24
CA LEU A 243 -27.81 -18.57 0.71
C LEU A 243 -28.48 -18.06 2.00
N ALA A 244 -29.77 -17.75 1.96
CA ALA A 244 -30.51 -17.17 3.09
C ALA A 244 -30.39 -17.93 4.43
N PRO A 245 -30.36 -19.27 4.48
CA PRO A 245 -30.14 -20.00 5.73
C PRO A 245 -28.78 -19.71 6.37
N LEU A 246 -27.73 -19.47 5.57
CA LEU A 246 -26.38 -19.14 6.07
C LEU A 246 -26.31 -17.73 6.64
N ALA A 247 -27.18 -16.84 6.18
CA ALA A 247 -27.33 -15.48 6.70
C ALA A 247 -28.22 -15.40 7.96
N ASN A 248 -28.71 -16.54 8.48
CA ASN A 248 -29.77 -16.58 9.50
C ASN A 248 -31.00 -15.72 9.13
N GLY A 249 -31.29 -15.59 7.83
CA GLY A 249 -32.37 -14.74 7.32
C GLY A 249 -32.14 -13.22 7.42
N ALA A 250 -30.96 -12.77 7.86
CA ALA A 250 -30.63 -11.35 8.05
C ALA A 250 -29.42 -10.94 7.18
N PRO A 251 -29.59 -10.77 5.86
CA PRO A 251 -28.51 -10.27 5.01
C PRO A 251 -28.17 -8.81 5.34
N VAL A 252 -26.91 -8.43 5.14
CA VAL A 252 -26.48 -7.03 5.17
C VAL A 252 -26.97 -6.32 3.90
N VAL A 253 -26.90 -7.00 2.75
CA VAL A 253 -27.40 -6.52 1.46
C VAL A 253 -28.05 -7.67 0.71
N ALA A 254 -29.22 -7.41 0.13
CA ALA A 254 -29.91 -8.33 -0.77
C ALA A 254 -30.50 -7.54 -1.94
N THR A 255 -29.80 -7.54 -3.08
CA THR A 255 -30.23 -6.93 -4.33
C THR A 255 -30.23 -7.97 -5.45
N GLY A 256 -30.68 -7.59 -6.65
CA GLY A 256 -30.65 -8.48 -7.82
C GLY A 256 -29.25 -8.82 -8.32
N THR A 257 -28.22 -8.07 -7.91
CA THR A 257 -26.83 -8.23 -8.38
C THR A 257 -25.84 -8.59 -7.27
N VAL A 258 -26.22 -8.37 -6.00
CA VAL A 258 -25.34 -8.63 -4.86
C VAL A 258 -26.14 -9.17 -3.69
N TYR A 259 -25.63 -10.25 -3.08
CA TYR A 259 -26.11 -10.76 -1.80
C TYR A 259 -24.94 -10.84 -0.82
N ALA A 260 -25.01 -10.09 0.27
CA ALA A 260 -23.94 -10.02 1.26
C ALA A 260 -24.47 -10.27 2.67
N TYR A 261 -23.74 -11.06 3.45
CA TYR A 261 -24.14 -11.44 4.81
C TYR A 261 -22.93 -11.68 5.71
N ARG A 262 -23.20 -11.85 7.01
CA ARG A 262 -22.20 -12.19 8.02
C ARG A 262 -22.40 -13.64 8.48
N ALA A 263 -21.30 -14.38 8.52
CA ALA A 263 -21.20 -15.70 9.15
C ALA A 263 -20.21 -15.60 10.32
N GLY A 264 -20.71 -15.19 11.49
CA GLY A 264 -19.86 -14.85 12.63
C GLY A 264 -18.90 -13.68 12.30
N PRO A 265 -17.57 -13.84 12.45
CA PRO A 265 -16.61 -12.79 12.12
C PRO A 265 -16.36 -12.64 10.60
N VAL A 266 -16.90 -13.54 9.78
CA VAL A 266 -16.66 -13.58 8.33
C VAL A 266 -17.74 -12.81 7.59
N GLY A 267 -17.32 -11.91 6.70
CA GLY A 267 -18.19 -11.32 5.70
C GLY A 267 -18.21 -12.14 4.42
N VAL A 268 -19.38 -12.51 3.91
CA VAL A 268 -19.52 -13.22 2.64
C VAL A 268 -20.24 -12.32 1.64
N VAL A 269 -19.68 -12.17 0.44
CA VAL A 269 -20.29 -11.46 -0.69
C VAL A 269 -20.47 -12.44 -1.85
N ALA A 270 -21.70 -12.56 -2.31
CA ALA A 270 -22.07 -13.22 -3.56
C ALA A 270 -22.41 -12.15 -4.60
N GLU A 271 -21.58 -12.04 -5.64
CA GLU A 271 -21.90 -11.25 -6.83
C GLU A 271 -22.73 -12.12 -7.76
N LEU A 272 -23.99 -11.73 -7.96
CA LEU A 272 -24.96 -12.40 -8.81
C LEU A 272 -24.84 -11.81 -10.21
N THR A 273 -24.16 -12.50 -11.11
CA THR A 273 -24.08 -12.14 -12.52
C THR A 273 -25.09 -12.97 -13.31
N GLY A 274 -25.48 -12.51 -14.50
CA GLY A 274 -26.39 -13.28 -15.37
C GLY A 274 -25.86 -14.67 -15.73
N ASP A 275 -24.54 -14.83 -15.70
CA ASP A 275 -23.84 -16.06 -16.09
C ASP A 275 -23.41 -16.94 -14.89
N GLY A 276 -23.58 -16.47 -13.64
CA GLY A 276 -23.16 -17.21 -12.47
C GLY A 276 -23.11 -16.43 -11.16
N VAL A 277 -22.55 -17.07 -10.13
CA VAL A 277 -22.31 -16.45 -8.82
C VAL A 277 -20.81 -16.48 -8.55
N ARG A 278 -20.22 -15.30 -8.30
CA ARG A 278 -18.86 -15.20 -7.77
C ARG A 278 -18.94 -15.00 -6.27
N LEU A 279 -18.24 -15.84 -5.51
CA LEU A 279 -18.23 -15.77 -4.05
C LEU A 279 -16.89 -15.26 -3.54
N THR A 280 -16.97 -14.38 -2.54
CA THR A 280 -15.82 -13.99 -1.72
C THR A 280 -16.20 -14.09 -0.25
N ALA A 281 -15.25 -14.53 0.58
CA ALA A 281 -15.41 -14.54 2.04
C ALA A 281 -14.20 -13.89 2.68
N THR A 282 -14.43 -13.02 3.66
CA THR A 282 -13.39 -12.20 4.28
C THR A 282 -13.46 -12.29 5.79
N THR A 283 -12.35 -12.71 6.41
CA THR A 283 -12.13 -12.51 7.84
C THR A 283 -11.53 -11.12 8.03
N GLY A 284 -12.23 -10.26 8.77
CA GLY A 284 -11.79 -8.90 9.06
C GLY A 284 -10.70 -8.83 10.12
N CYS A 285 -10.20 -7.62 10.37
CA CYS A 285 -9.37 -7.36 11.55
C CYS A 285 -10.19 -7.53 12.82
N ALA A 286 -9.58 -8.08 13.88
CA ALA A 286 -10.17 -8.04 15.20
C ALA A 286 -10.26 -6.57 15.62
N GLY A 287 -11.48 -6.13 15.97
CA GLY A 287 -11.79 -4.78 16.43
C GLY A 287 -12.50 -4.81 17.76
#